data_AF-A0A8S2UAE2-F1
#
_entry.id   AF-A0A8S2UAE2-F1
#
_cell.length_a   1.000
_cell.length_b   1.000
_cell.length_c   1.000
_cell.angle_alpha   90.00
_cell.angle_beta   90.00
_cell.angle_gamma   90.00
#
_symmetry.space_group_name_H-M   'P 1'
#
loop_
_entity.id
_entity.type
_entity.pdbx_description
1 polymer ?
#
loop_
_entity_poly.entity_id
_entity_poly.type
_entity_poly.pdbx_seq_one_letter_code
_entity_poly.pdbx_strand_id
1 'polypeptide(L)'
;SKKRLSSSSNMLATSSLISPTGLTSLISFIVLTCAYISGFMSRLFSVIRFESIIHEFDPWFNYRSTAYMTENGFYNFLNWFDELAWY
;
A
#
# COMPACT_ATOMS: atom_id res chain seq x y z
N SER A 1 -20.90 13.73 -50.74
CA SER A 1 -21.78 13.17 -49.69
C SER A 1 -21.09 12.22 -48.68
N LYS A 2 -19.79 11.89 -48.79
CA LYS A 2 -19.14 10.87 -47.92
C LYS A 2 -18.49 11.38 -46.60
N LYS A 3 -18.35 12.71 -46.39
CA LYS A 3 -17.70 13.27 -45.20
C LYS A 3 -18.57 13.29 -43.92
N ARG A 4 -19.90 13.15 -44.03
CA ARG A 4 -20.81 13.26 -42.87
C ARG A 4 -20.99 11.93 -42.10
N LEU A 5 -20.62 10.79 -42.69
CA LEU A 5 -20.74 9.46 -42.06
C LEU A 5 -19.55 9.10 -41.14
N SER A 6 -18.35 9.59 -41.42
CA SER A 6 -17.14 9.31 -40.61
C SER A 6 -17.13 10.06 -39.26
N SER A 7 -17.80 11.20 -39.16
CA SER A 7 -17.88 11.96 -37.91
C SER A 7 -18.83 11.30 -36.88
N SER A 8 -19.87 10.62 -37.36
CA SER A 8 -20.88 9.98 -36.49
C SER A 8 -20.37 8.67 -35.88
N SER A 9 -19.57 7.90 -36.62
CA SER A 9 -18.95 6.67 -36.12
C SER A 9 -17.97 6.93 -34.98
N ASN A 10 -17.22 8.04 -35.02
CA ASN A 10 -16.29 8.41 -33.96
C ASN A 10 -17.01 8.83 -32.67
N MET A 11 -18.18 9.46 -32.77
CA MET A 11 -19.00 9.80 -31.60
C MET A 11 -19.66 8.58 -30.95
N LEU A 12 -20.14 7.62 -31.75
CA LEU A 12 -20.71 6.35 -31.28
C LEU A 12 -19.65 5.42 -30.64
N ALA A 13 -18.40 5.49 -31.09
CA ALA A 13 -17.29 4.74 -30.48
C ALA A 13 -16.89 5.30 -29.11
N THR A 14 -17.05 6.61 -28.89
CA THR A 14 -16.63 7.23 -27.61
C THR A 14 -17.63 6.94 -26.48
N SER A 15 -18.93 6.85 -26.81
CA SER A 15 -20.00 6.56 -25.84
C SER A 15 -20.12 5.09 -25.44
N SER A 16 -19.53 4.16 -26.22
CA SER A 16 -19.47 2.73 -25.89
C SER A 16 -18.25 2.35 -25.06
N LEU A 17 -17.21 3.21 -25.01
CA LEU A 17 -16.00 2.99 -24.20
C LEU A 17 -16.19 3.40 -22.73
N ILE A 18 -17.13 4.29 -22.43
CA ILE A 18 -17.39 4.81 -21.09
C ILE A 18 -18.70 4.19 -20.58
N SER A 19 -18.60 2.99 -20.03
CA SER A 19 -19.73 2.42 -19.30
C SER A 19 -19.95 3.22 -18.01
N PRO A 20 -21.19 3.63 -17.68
CA PRO A 20 -21.46 4.41 -16.48
C PRO A 20 -20.99 3.69 -15.20
N THR A 21 -21.06 2.36 -15.20
CA THR A 21 -20.56 1.49 -14.13
C THR A 21 -19.03 1.42 -14.05
N GLY A 22 -18.32 1.52 -15.19
CA GLY A 22 -16.86 1.56 -15.23
C GLY A 22 -16.29 2.88 -14.75
N LEU A 23 -16.99 3.99 -14.99
CA LEU A 23 -16.57 5.30 -14.51
C LEU A 23 -16.74 5.44 -12.99
N THR A 24 -17.83 4.92 -12.41
CA THR A 24 -18.05 4.95 -10.96
C THR A 24 -17.03 4.10 -10.19
N SER A 25 -16.67 2.92 -10.71
CA SER A 25 -15.62 2.09 -10.12
C SER A 25 -14.24 2.74 -10.22
N LEU A 26 -13.91 3.39 -11.35
CA LEU A 26 -12.64 4.11 -11.52
C LEU A 26 -12.52 5.30 -10.55
N ILE A 27 -13.58 6.11 -10.41
CA ILE A 27 -13.60 7.23 -9.46
C ILE A 27 -13.42 6.71 -8.03
N SER A 28 -14.11 5.62 -7.67
CA SER A 28 -14.00 5.01 -6.35
C SER A 28 -12.57 4.51 -6.08
N PHE A 29 -11.94 3.87 -7.08
CA PHE A 29 -10.56 3.41 -6.99
C PHE A 29 -9.58 4.56 -6.79
N ILE A 30 -9.76 5.67 -7.50
CA ILE A 30 -8.91 6.87 -7.36
C ILE A 30 -9.05 7.46 -5.96
N VAL A 31 -10.29 7.63 -5.47
CA VAL A 31 -10.54 8.19 -4.13
C VAL A 31 -9.91 7.31 -3.03
N LEU A 32 -10.08 5.99 -3.13
CA LEU A 32 -9.47 5.04 -2.19
C LEU A 32 -7.94 5.09 -2.23
N THR A 33 -7.36 5.18 -3.43
CA THR A 33 -5.90 5.29 -3.61
C THR A 33 -5.38 6.60 -3.03
N CYS A 34 -6.05 7.73 -3.28
CA CYS A 34 -5.69 9.02 -2.71
C CYS A 34 -5.79 9.02 -1.18
N ALA A 35 -6.85 8.43 -0.62
CA ALA A 35 -7.01 8.30 0.84
C ALA A 35 -5.90 7.44 1.46
N TYR A 36 -5.55 6.32 0.81
CA TYR A 36 -4.45 5.46 1.23
C TYR A 36 -3.10 6.20 1.24
N ILE A 37 -2.77 6.88 0.14
CA ILE A 37 -1.52 7.65 0.04
C ILE A 37 -1.50 8.76 1.10
N SER A 38 -2.60 9.50 1.27
CA SER A 38 -2.68 10.57 2.29
C SER A 38 -2.46 10.02 3.71
N GLY A 39 -3.04 8.87 4.05
CA GLY A 39 -2.88 8.24 5.36
C GLY A 39 -1.51 7.61 5.59
N PHE A 40 -0.83 7.18 4.51
CA PHE A 40 0.54 6.71 4.56
C PHE A 40 1.53 7.88 4.74
N MET A 41 1.36 8.95 3.98
CA MET A 41 2.25 10.12 4.04
C MET A 41 2.18 10.83 5.39
N SER A 42 1.01 10.90 6.04
CA SER A 42 0.90 11.49 7.38
C SER A 42 1.70 10.73 8.44
N ARG A 43 1.84 9.41 8.30
CA ARG A 43 2.67 8.56 9.17
C ARG A 43 4.16 8.69 8.84
N LEU A 44 4.50 8.81 7.57
CA LEU A 44 5.88 8.97 7.12
C LEU A 44 6.47 10.33 7.52
N PHE A 45 5.64 11.38 7.62
CA PHE A 45 6.07 12.72 8.06
C PHE A 45 6.71 12.71 9.46
N SER A 46 6.23 11.84 10.37
CA SER A 46 6.83 11.65 11.69
C SER A 46 8.23 11.01 11.63
N VAL A 47 8.50 10.20 10.61
CA VAL A 47 9.77 9.46 10.42
C VAL A 47 10.82 10.30 9.69
N ILE A 48 10.41 11.30 8.90
CA ILE A 48 11.32 12.16 8.14
C ILE A 48 11.90 13.28 9.04
N ARG A 49 11.16 13.71 10.06
CA ARG A 49 11.52 14.89 10.87
C ARG A 49 12.30 14.56 12.14
N PHE A 50 12.04 13.39 12.71
CA PHE A 50 12.82 12.82 13.79
C PHE A 50 13.58 11.66 13.16
N GLU A 51 14.88 11.51 13.40
CA GLU A 51 15.64 10.37 12.88
C GLU A 51 14.84 9.08 13.11
N SER A 52 14.90 8.14 12.16
CA SER A 52 14.18 6.86 12.25
C SER A 52 14.82 5.95 13.30
N ILE A 53 14.93 6.43 14.53
CA ILE A 53 15.41 5.76 15.70
C ILE A 53 14.18 5.32 16.49
N ILE A 54 14.16 4.05 16.85
CA ILE A 54 13.12 3.47 17.70
C ILE A 54 13.31 4.07 19.10
N HIS A 55 12.46 5.02 19.49
CA HIS A 55 12.59 5.73 20.77
C HIS A 55 11.84 5.06 21.93
N GLU A 56 11.17 3.94 21.69
CA GLU A 56 10.53 3.12 22.71
C GLU A 56 11.24 1.77 22.85
N PHE A 57 11.28 1.25 24.07
CA PHE A 57 11.87 -0.05 24.39
C PHE A 57 11.12 -1.22 23.72
N ASP A 58 9.83 -1.04 23.44
CA ASP A 58 8.90 -2.09 23.02
C ASP A 58 9.11 -2.61 21.57
N PRO A 59 9.39 -1.77 20.55
CA PRO A 59 9.60 -2.26 19.19
C PRO A 59 10.97 -2.93 18.99
N TRP A 60 11.92 -2.75 19.91
CA TRP A 60 13.25 -3.37 19.81
C TRP A 60 13.17 -4.89 19.93
N PHE A 61 12.34 -5.40 20.86
CA PHE A 61 12.09 -6.83 21.00
C PHE A 61 11.53 -7.42 19.70
N ASN A 62 10.48 -6.80 19.15
CA ASN A 62 9.85 -7.24 17.89
C ASN A 62 10.83 -7.23 16.71
N TYR A 63 11.74 -6.26 16.64
CA TYR A 63 12.80 -6.23 15.63
C TYR A 63 13.74 -7.43 15.77
N ARG A 64 14.24 -7.72 16.99
CA ARG A 64 15.13 -8.86 17.24
C ARG A 64 14.46 -10.20 16.98
N SER A 65 13.20 -10.38 17.38
CA SER A 65 12.41 -11.57 17.08
C SER A 65 12.28 -11.79 15.57
N THR A 66 12.03 -10.71 14.82
CA THR A 66 11.90 -10.78 13.36
C THR A 66 13.24 -11.10 12.69
N ALA A 67 14.34 -10.50 13.14
CA ALA A 67 15.68 -10.81 12.67
C ALA A 67 16.04 -12.29 12.91
N TYR A 68 15.77 -12.81 14.12
CA TYR A 68 15.99 -14.22 14.44
C TYR A 68 15.15 -15.16 13.57
N MET A 69 13.88 -14.80 13.30
CA MET A 69 13.00 -15.56 12.42
C MET A 69 13.51 -15.60 10.97
N THR A 70 14.01 -14.49 10.45
CA THR A 70 14.58 -14.41 9.09
C THR A 70 15.86 -15.24 8.96
N GLU A 71 16.71 -15.26 9.97
CA GLU A 71 17.99 -15.98 9.92
C GLU A 71 17.88 -17.48 10.23
N ASN A 72 17.03 -17.87 11.18
CA ASN A 72 16.96 -19.26 11.68
C ASN A 72 15.76 -20.03 11.14
N GLY A 73 14.82 -19.35 10.47
CA GLY A 73 13.61 -19.95 9.92
C GLY A 73 12.51 -20.17 10.97
N PHE A 74 11.29 -20.42 10.47
CA PHE A 74 10.07 -20.44 11.28
C PHE A 74 10.07 -21.48 12.41
N TYR A 75 10.57 -22.69 12.15
CA TYR A 75 10.57 -23.78 13.13
C TYR A 75 11.54 -23.54 14.29
N ASN A 76 12.70 -22.95 14.01
CA ASN A 76 13.65 -22.58 15.05
C ASN A 76 13.19 -21.34 15.81
N PHE A 77 12.49 -20.40 15.15
CA PHE A 77 11.85 -19.27 15.80
C PHE A 77 10.76 -19.67 16.81
N LEU A 78 9.91 -20.65 16.48
CA LEU A 78 8.88 -21.13 17.40
C LEU A 78 9.45 -21.81 18.65
N ASN A 79 10.61 -22.45 18.54
CA ASN A 79 11.31 -23.05 19.66
C ASN A 79 12.40 -22.14 20.24
N TRP A 80 12.43 -20.86 19.84
CA TRP A 80 13.44 -19.93 20.26
C TRP A 80 13.22 -19.53 21.72
N PHE A 81 14.20 -19.85 22.56
CA PHE A 81 14.27 -19.38 23.93
C PHE A 81 15.32 -18.27 24.00
N ASP A 82 14.90 -17.06 24.38
CA ASP A 82 15.84 -15.92 24.49
C ASP A 82 16.64 -16.02 25.79
N GLU A 83 17.78 -16.69 25.75
CA GLU A 83 18.70 -16.85 26.89
C GLU A 83 19.30 -15.52 27.40
N LEU A 84 19.14 -14.42 26.66
CA LEU A 84 19.62 -13.09 27.03
C LEU A 84 18.56 -12.25 27.75
N ALA A 85 17.32 -12.72 27.81
CA ALA A 85 16.24 -12.07 28.54
C ALA A 85 16.05 -12.75 29.91
N TRP A 86 15.95 -11.96 30.99
CA TRP A 86 15.64 -12.40 32.36
C TRP A 86 16.63 -13.43 32.98
N TYR A 87 17.81 -12.95 33.39
CA TYR A 87 18.77 -13.68 34.25
C TYR A 87 18.35 -13.71 35.72
#